data_AF-A0AAW1KMV6-F1
#
_entry.id   AF-A0AAW1KMV6-F1
#
_cell.length_a   1.000
_cell.length_b   1.000
_cell.length_c   1.000
_cell.angle_alpha   90.00
_cell.angle_beta   90.00
_cell.angle_gamma   90.00
#
_symmetry.space_group_name_H-M   'P 1'
#
loop_
_entity.id
_entity.type
_entity.pdbx_description
1 polymer ?
#
loop_
_entity_poly.entity_id
_entity_poly.type
_entity_poly.pdbx_seq_one_letter_code
_entity_poly.pdbx_strand_id
1 'polypeptide(L)'
;MVTNTDHRMVFLDIYVGAPGQVHDARVFHNSDVFQRINDENHRLLDGEHHIIGDTAYPLLRNLMTPFRDNGHLTREEINYNMKLSSVRSVIERAYGRLKGKFRRLKYLDVASAEFGTQIIAAACVLHNYILINNDEEEAEEFEGNYDENVGAEDFDDDNPNVAVQKRRNIVNILNN
;
A
#
# COMPACT_ATOMS: atom_id res chain seq x y z
N MET A 1 1.09 10.33 1.13
CA MET A 1 1.82 9.51 2.12
C MET A 1 1.73 8.09 1.63
N VAL A 2 2.83 7.35 1.63
CA VAL A 2 2.84 5.92 1.27
C VAL A 2 3.12 5.14 2.54
N THR A 3 2.41 4.03 2.74
CA THR A 3 2.60 3.17 3.91
C THR A 3 2.50 1.71 3.54
N ASN A 4 3.17 0.87 4.32
CA ASN A 4 3.08 -0.59 4.23
C ASN A 4 2.56 -1.15 5.55
N THR A 5 1.69 -2.16 5.50
CA THR A 5 1.12 -2.80 6.70
C THR A 5 1.20 -4.31 6.65
N ASP A 6 1.31 -4.93 7.83
CA ASP A 6 1.08 -6.36 7.97
C ASP A 6 -0.42 -6.71 8.08
N HIS A 7 -0.74 -8.00 8.08
CA HIS A 7 -2.11 -8.52 8.20
C HIS A 7 -2.83 -8.12 9.51
N ARG A 8 -2.10 -7.64 10.52
CA ARG A 8 -2.64 -7.20 11.82
C ARG A 8 -2.96 -5.72 11.82
N MET A 9 -2.76 -5.00 10.70
CA MET A 9 -2.90 -3.54 10.57
C MET A 9 -1.78 -2.76 11.27
N VAL A 10 -0.62 -3.38 11.53
CA VAL A 10 0.57 -2.67 12.02
C VAL A 10 1.26 -2.01 10.83
N PHE A 11 1.53 -0.71 10.93
CA PHE A 11 2.34 0.00 9.94
C PHE A 11 3.80 -0.43 10.05
N LEU A 12 4.32 -1.10 9.02
CA LEU A 12 5.71 -1.56 8.94
C LEU A 12 6.64 -0.46 8.45
N ASP A 13 6.13 0.42 7.59
CA ASP A 13 6.87 1.50 6.97
C ASP A 13 5.91 2.65 6.67
N ILE A 14 6.38 3.88 6.88
CA ILE A 14 5.65 5.10 6.59
C ILE A 14 6.57 6.11 5.90
N TYR A 15 6.13 6.61 4.75
CA TYR A 15 6.79 7.68 4.02
C TYR A 15 5.86 8.89 3.92
N VAL A 16 6.20 9.93 4.69
CA VAL A 16 5.43 11.16 4.89
C VAL A 16 6.21 12.39 4.44
N GLY A 17 5.50 13.47 4.10
CA GLY A 17 6.12 14.75 3.74
C GLY A 17 6.25 15.02 2.24
N ALA A 18 5.70 14.16 1.38
CA ALA A 18 5.56 14.47 -0.04
C ALA A 18 4.56 15.63 -0.26
N PRO A 19 4.84 16.56 -1.20
CA PRO A 19 3.91 17.62 -1.55
C PRO A 19 2.56 17.06 -2.02
N GLY A 20 1.46 17.75 -1.69
CA GLY A 20 0.08 17.23 -1.88
C GLY A 20 -0.39 17.03 -3.32
N GLN A 21 0.43 17.31 -4.33
CA GLN A 21 0.12 17.11 -5.75
C GLN A 21 1.01 16.05 -6.44
N VAL A 22 1.82 15.33 -5.68
CA VAL A 22 2.69 14.29 -6.23
C VAL A 22 1.92 12.98 -6.29
N HIS A 23 1.96 12.30 -7.44
CA HIS A 23 1.34 10.98 -7.62
C HIS A 23 1.91 9.96 -6.62
N ASP A 24 1.05 9.10 -6.07
CA ASP A 24 1.45 8.13 -5.05
C ASP A 24 2.59 7.21 -5.51
N ALA A 25 2.60 6.83 -6.80
CA ALA A 25 3.69 6.05 -7.38
C ALA A 25 5.04 6.77 -7.35
N ARG A 26 5.05 8.09 -7.61
CA ARG A 26 6.24 8.94 -7.49
C ARG A 26 6.70 9.07 -6.04
N VAL A 27 5.75 9.20 -5.11
CA VAL A 27 6.05 9.23 -3.67
C VAL A 27 6.68 7.91 -3.24
N PHE A 28 6.14 6.78 -3.69
CA PHE A 28 6.69 5.45 -3.42
C PHE A 28 8.07 5.27 -4.04
N HIS A 29 8.27 5.62 -5.31
CA HIS A 29 9.58 5.54 -5.97
C HIS A 29 10.68 6.28 -5.20
N ASN A 30 10.35 7.42 -4.59
CA ASN A 30 11.30 8.20 -3.81
C ASN A 30 11.54 7.68 -2.39
N SER A 31 10.77 6.70 -1.93
CA SER A 31 10.87 6.17 -0.57
C SER A 31 12.03 5.20 -0.39
N ASP A 32 12.52 5.10 0.85
CA ASP A 32 13.58 4.14 1.20
C ASP A 32 13.13 2.69 0.98
N VAL A 33 11.83 2.39 1.17
CA VAL A 33 11.30 1.04 0.94
C VAL A 33 11.44 0.63 -0.53
N PHE A 34 11.18 1.54 -1.47
CA PHE A 34 11.36 1.25 -2.90
C PHE A 34 12.81 0.91 -3.23
N GLN A 35 13.77 1.65 -2.69
CA GLN A 35 15.19 1.36 -2.89
C GLN A 35 15.54 -0.02 -2.32
N ARG A 36 15.07 -0.34 -1.10
CA ARG A 36 15.40 -1.59 -0.41
C ARG A 36 14.73 -2.84 -0.99
N ILE A 37 13.55 -2.72 -1.60
CA ILE A 37 12.93 -3.87 -2.29
C ILE A 37 13.61 -4.15 -3.63
N ASN A 38 14.30 -3.18 -4.23
CA ASN A 38 14.98 -3.34 -5.50
C ASN A 38 16.51 -3.55 -5.35
N ASP A 39 17.08 -3.28 -4.17
CA ASP A 39 18.50 -3.53 -3.88
C ASP A 39 18.81 -5.04 -3.85
N GLU A 40 19.54 -5.53 -4.86
CA GLU A 40 19.93 -6.95 -4.95
C GLU A 40 20.95 -7.39 -3.89
N ASN A 41 21.70 -6.46 -3.30
CA ASN A 41 22.74 -6.74 -2.32
C ASN A 41 22.20 -6.74 -0.88
N HIS A 42 21.17 -5.94 -0.59
CA HIS A 42 20.54 -5.84 0.74
C HIS A 42 19.01 -5.92 0.64
N ARG A 43 18.54 -7.00 0.00
CA ARG A 43 17.12 -7.18 -0.30
C ARG A 43 16.28 -7.16 0.97
N LEU A 44 15.31 -6.24 1.03
CA LEU A 44 14.24 -6.29 2.04
C LEU A 44 13.36 -7.54 1.88
N LEU A 45 13.22 -8.03 0.65
CA LEU A 45 12.39 -9.17 0.29
C LEU A 45 13.22 -10.25 -0.41
N ASP A 46 13.02 -11.50 0.02
CA ASP A 46 13.73 -12.68 -0.47
C ASP A 46 13.42 -13.07 -1.93
N GLY A 47 12.50 -12.37 -2.60
CA GLY A 47 12.08 -12.61 -3.97
C GLY A 47 10.85 -13.52 -4.10
N GLU A 48 10.55 -14.31 -3.07
CA GLU A 48 9.30 -15.07 -2.94
C GLU A 48 8.18 -14.17 -2.42
N HIS A 49 8.51 -13.31 -1.45
CA HIS A 49 7.61 -12.29 -0.93
C HIS A 49 7.51 -11.08 -1.86
N HIS A 50 6.43 -10.31 -1.72
CA HIS A 50 6.17 -9.09 -2.47
C HIS A 50 5.25 -8.16 -1.68
N ILE A 51 5.32 -6.87 -2.00
CA ILE A 51 4.33 -5.87 -1.57
C ILE A 51 3.13 -5.95 -2.53
N ILE A 52 1.94 -5.62 -2.03
CA ILE A 52 0.74 -5.46 -2.85
C ILE A 52 0.45 -3.97 -2.98
N GLY A 53 0.44 -3.49 -4.22
CA GLY A 53 0.07 -2.11 -4.57
C GLY A 53 -1.35 -2.04 -5.14
N ASP A 54 -1.89 -0.83 -5.22
CA ASP A 54 -3.08 -0.54 -6.02
C ASP A 54 -2.75 -0.38 -7.52
N THR A 55 -3.77 -0.04 -8.30
CA THR A 55 -3.69 0.18 -9.75
C THR A 55 -2.89 1.42 -10.16
N ALA A 56 -2.64 2.36 -9.23
CA ALA A 56 -1.87 3.57 -9.46
C ALA A 56 -0.36 3.31 -9.41
N TYR A 57 0.09 2.15 -8.95
CA TYR A 57 1.50 1.76 -8.95
C TYR A 57 1.87 0.90 -10.17
N PRO A 58 3.14 0.95 -10.63
CA PRO A 58 3.62 0.04 -11.66
C PRO A 58 3.65 -1.41 -11.14
N LEU A 59 3.51 -2.38 -12.05
CA LEU A 59 3.81 -3.77 -11.74
C LEU A 59 5.33 -3.96 -11.72
N LEU A 60 5.88 -4.47 -10.61
CA LEU A 60 7.32 -4.74 -10.47
C LEU A 60 7.56 -6.12 -9.87
N ARG A 61 8.78 -6.66 -9.97
CA ARG A 61 9.15 -7.98 -9.41
C ARG A 61 8.74 -8.16 -7.93
N ASN A 62 8.87 -7.09 -7.14
CA ASN A 62 8.59 -7.09 -5.71
C ASN A 62 7.35 -6.26 -5.32
N LEU A 63 6.58 -5.79 -6.31
CA LEU A 63 5.31 -5.07 -6.12
C LEU A 63 4.25 -5.62 -7.08
N MET A 64 3.31 -6.40 -6.54
CA MET A 64 2.20 -6.95 -7.32
C MET A 64 1.01 -6.00 -7.31
N THR A 65 0.51 -5.67 -8.49
CA THR A 65 -0.63 -4.77 -8.69
C THR A 65 -1.75 -5.47 -9.47
N PRO A 66 -3.00 -4.99 -9.34
CA PRO A 66 -4.15 -5.53 -10.08
C PRO A 66 -3.95 -5.45 -11.60
N PHE A 67 -4.66 -6.30 -12.34
CA PHE A 67 -4.86 -6.06 -13.76
C PHE A 67 -5.76 -4.83 -13.94
N ARG A 68 -5.39 -3.93 -14.84
CA ARG A 68 -6.23 -2.76 -15.16
C ARG A 68 -7.49 -3.24 -15.85
N ASP A 69 -8.65 -2.80 -15.37
CA ASP A 69 -9.93 -3.14 -15.97
C ASP A 69 -10.21 -2.20 -17.15
N ASN A 70 -10.05 -2.73 -18.36
CA ASN A 70 -10.42 -2.06 -19.60
C ASN A 70 -11.68 -2.70 -20.24
N GLY A 71 -12.46 -3.45 -19.45
CA GLY A 71 -13.65 -4.17 -19.90
C GLY A 71 -13.37 -5.56 -20.49
N HIS A 72 -12.10 -6.02 -20.49
CA HIS A 72 -11.69 -7.27 -21.13
C HIS A 72 -10.89 -8.22 -20.23
N LEU A 73 -11.05 -8.11 -18.90
CA LEU A 73 -10.41 -9.01 -17.96
C LEU A 73 -10.94 -10.44 -18.08
N THR A 74 -10.05 -11.43 -18.01
CA THR A 74 -10.47 -12.84 -17.94
C THR A 74 -11.05 -13.18 -16.57
N ARG A 75 -11.73 -14.33 -16.43
CA ARG A 75 -12.30 -14.76 -15.15
C ARG A 75 -11.22 -14.92 -14.08
N GLU A 76 -10.06 -15.45 -14.47
CA GLU A 76 -8.91 -15.70 -13.62
C GLU A 76 -8.27 -14.38 -13.16
N GLU A 77 -8.20 -13.38 -14.05
CA GLU A 77 -7.72 -12.03 -13.74
C GLU A 77 -8.67 -11.30 -12.80
N ILE A 78 -9.98 -11.44 -13.00
CA ILE A 78 -11.00 -10.92 -12.06
C ILE A 78 -10.84 -11.56 -10.68
N ASN A 79 -10.67 -12.89 -10.60
CA ASN A 79 -10.44 -13.57 -9.32
C ASN A 79 -9.16 -13.09 -8.64
N TYR A 80 -8.07 -12.93 -9.38
CA TYR A 80 -6.84 -12.35 -8.86
C TYR A 80 -7.06 -10.93 -8.30
N ASN A 81 -7.72 -10.05 -9.05
CA ASN A 81 -8.03 -8.69 -8.59
C ASN A 81 -8.88 -8.68 -7.32
N MET A 82 -9.90 -9.55 -7.23
CA MET A 82 -10.73 -9.70 -6.03
C MET A 82 -9.91 -10.14 -4.81
N LYS A 83 -8.97 -11.10 -4.99
CA LYS A 83 -8.08 -11.54 -3.90
C LYS A 83 -7.12 -10.44 -3.47
N LEU A 84 -6.54 -9.70 -4.42
CA LEU A 84 -5.68 -8.56 -4.12
C LEU A 84 -6.42 -7.46 -3.35
N SER A 85 -7.63 -7.13 -3.79
CA SER A 85 -8.51 -6.17 -3.11
C SER A 85 -8.84 -6.63 -1.69
N SER A 86 -9.13 -7.92 -1.48
CA SER A 86 -9.34 -8.48 -0.15
C SER A 86 -8.13 -8.30 0.78
N VAL A 87 -6.90 -8.49 0.28
CA VAL A 87 -5.69 -8.23 1.08
C VAL A 87 -5.50 -6.74 1.33
N ARG A 88 -5.75 -5.90 0.33
CA ARG A 88 -5.68 -4.44 0.46
C ARG A 88 -6.69 -3.85 1.45
N SER A 89 -7.81 -4.52 1.71
CA SER A 89 -8.74 -4.10 2.77
C SER A 89 -8.06 -3.97 4.15
N VAL A 90 -6.93 -4.64 4.38
CA VAL A 90 -6.14 -4.50 5.61
C VAL A 90 -5.61 -3.08 5.77
N ILE A 91 -4.97 -2.50 4.75
CA ILE A 91 -4.39 -1.15 4.84
C ILE A 91 -5.50 -0.10 4.99
N GLU A 92 -6.63 -0.30 4.32
CA GLU A 92 -7.81 0.57 4.44
C GLU A 92 -8.38 0.56 5.86
N ARG A 93 -8.51 -0.64 6.46
CA ARG A 93 -8.91 -0.78 7.87
C ARG A 93 -7.90 -0.17 8.82
N ALA A 94 -6.60 -0.31 8.58
CA ALA A 94 -5.55 0.33 9.37
C ALA A 94 -5.71 1.86 9.36
N TYR A 95 -5.96 2.45 8.18
CA TYR A 95 -6.24 3.88 8.05
C TYR A 95 -7.56 4.30 8.71
N GLY A 96 -8.60 3.48 8.58
CA GLY A 96 -9.88 3.66 9.26
C GLY A 96 -9.69 3.75 10.78
N ARG A 97 -8.97 2.80 11.37
CA ARG A 97 -8.64 2.78 12.81
C ARG A 97 -7.79 3.99 13.22
N LEU A 98 -6.73 4.30 12.48
CA LEU A 98 -5.87 5.45 12.73
C LEU A 98 -6.68 6.76 12.76
N LYS A 99 -7.52 7.01 11.75
CA LYS A 99 -8.37 8.22 11.67
C LYS A 99 -9.53 8.21 12.67
N GLY A 100 -10.04 7.03 13.03
CA GLY A 100 -11.10 6.84 14.01
C GLY A 100 -10.65 7.19 15.43
N LYS A 101 -9.47 6.67 15.83
CA LYS A 101 -8.86 6.91 17.14
C LYS A 101 -8.26 8.32 17.23
N PHE A 102 -7.48 8.73 16.24
CA PHE A 102 -6.86 10.05 16.20
C PHE A 102 -7.68 11.01 15.33
N ARG A 103 -8.90 11.34 15.76
CA ARG A 103 -9.85 12.18 14.99
C ARG A 103 -9.28 13.51 14.51
N ARG A 104 -8.28 14.06 15.21
CA ARG A 104 -7.54 15.26 14.77
C ARG A 104 -6.87 15.11 13.41
N LEU A 105 -6.51 13.89 12.99
CA LEU A 105 -5.98 13.63 11.65
C LEU A 105 -6.99 13.91 10.53
N LYS A 106 -8.30 13.95 10.81
CA LYS A 106 -9.31 14.33 9.83
C LYS A 106 -9.26 15.82 9.48
N TYR A 107 -8.78 16.65 10.40
CA TYR A 107 -8.68 18.11 10.26
C TYR A 107 -7.40 18.59 10.94
N LEU A 108 -6.29 18.50 10.21
CA LEU A 108 -4.99 19.01 10.64
C LEU A 108 -4.85 20.46 10.18
N ASP A 109 -5.15 21.39 11.07
CA ASP A 109 -4.76 22.79 10.93
C ASP A 109 -3.41 22.99 11.64
N VAL A 110 -2.34 23.03 10.84
CA VAL A 110 -0.96 23.02 11.33
C VAL A 110 -0.19 24.18 10.73
N ALA A 111 0.68 24.78 11.54
CA ALA A 111 1.47 25.96 11.16
C ALA A 111 2.48 25.67 10.03
N SER A 112 2.86 24.41 9.81
CA SER A 112 3.74 23.99 8.72
C SER A 112 3.48 22.55 8.27
N ALA A 113 3.82 22.25 7.01
CA ALA A 113 3.73 20.90 6.45
C ALA A 113 4.67 19.90 7.17
N GLU A 114 5.82 20.38 7.64
CA GLU A 114 6.76 19.58 8.43
C GLU A 114 6.13 19.16 9.76
N PHE A 115 5.47 20.09 10.46
CA PHE A 115 4.80 19.76 11.71
C PHE A 115 3.61 18.81 11.49
N GLY A 116 2.86 18.99 10.40
CA GLY A 116 1.83 18.03 9.99
C GLY A 116 2.39 16.62 9.76
N THR A 117 3.54 16.53 9.10
CA THR A 117 4.25 15.27 8.85
C THR A 117 4.64 14.58 10.15
N GLN A 118 5.16 15.33 11.13
CA GLN A 118 5.52 14.80 12.45
C GLN A 118 4.30 14.29 13.22
N ILE A 119 3.17 15.02 13.17
CA ILE A 119 1.92 14.56 13.81
C ILE A 119 1.43 13.25 13.19
N ILE A 120 1.45 13.14 11.86
CA ILE A 120 1.03 11.92 11.16
C ILE A 120 1.95 10.76 11.55
N ALA A 121 3.27 10.95 11.54
CA ALA A 121 4.22 9.92 11.92
C ALA A 121 4.03 9.47 13.39
N ALA A 122 3.87 10.42 14.31
CA ALA A 122 3.63 10.12 15.71
C ALA A 122 2.31 9.33 15.91
N ALA A 123 1.25 9.69 15.17
CA ALA A 123 -0.01 8.97 15.23
C ALA A 123 0.12 7.52 14.72
N CYS A 124 0.88 7.27 13.65
CA CYS A 124 1.16 5.90 13.17
C CYS A 124 1.93 5.08 14.21
N VAL A 125 2.93 5.67 14.87
CA VAL A 125 3.69 4.99 15.94
C VAL A 125 2.79 4.66 17.14
N LEU A 126 1.96 5.61 17.58
CA LEU A 126 1.03 5.40 18.68
C LEU A 126 -0.05 4.37 18.34
N HIS A 127 -0.56 4.38 17.09
CA HIS A 127 -1.46 3.34 16.58
C HIS A 127 -0.84 1.95 16.73
N ASN A 128 0.39 1.77 16.24
CA ASN A 128 1.10 0.50 16.37
C ASN A 128 1.29 0.09 17.84
N TYR A 129 1.68 1.03 18.70
CA TYR A 129 1.88 0.77 20.13
C TYR A 129 0.59 0.25 20.79
N ILE A 130 -0.54 0.92 20.55
CA ILE A 130 -1.84 0.55 21.11
C ILE A 130 -2.28 -0.83 20.60
N LEU A 131 -2.18 -1.05 19.29
CA LEU A 131 -2.56 -2.29 18.62
C LEU A 131 -1.74 -3.49 19.14
N ILE A 132 -0.43 -3.33 19.29
CA ILE A 132 0.47 -4.39 19.78
C ILE A 132 0.20 -4.75 21.24
N ASN A 133 -0.19 -3.77 22.06
CA ASN A 133 -0.49 -3.99 23.48
C ASN A 133 -1.94 -4.48 23.73
N ASN A 134 -2.72 -4.74 22.68
CA ASN A 134 -4.14 -5.14 22.75
C ASN A 134 -5.03 -4.15 23.54
N ASP A 135 -4.65 -2.88 23.62
CA ASP A 135 -5.46 -1.81 24.23
C ASP A 135 -6.54 -1.29 23.25
N GLU A 136 -7.06 -2.17 22.39
CA GLU A 136 -8.06 -1.83 21.39
C GLU A 136 -9.46 -2.32 21.77
N GLU A 137 -10.36 -1.37 22.01
CA GLU A 137 -11.81 -1.58 21.86
C GLU A 137 -12.15 -1.60 20.35
N GLU A 138 -13.08 -2.47 19.95
CA GLU A 138 -13.50 -2.65 18.55
C GLU A 138 -13.86 -1.29 17.89
N ALA A 139 -13.03 -0.83 16.96
CA ALA A 139 -13.28 0.40 16.21
C ALA A 139 -14.35 0.15 15.13
N GLU A 140 -15.26 1.12 14.95
CA GLU A 140 -16.25 1.13 13.87
C GLU A 140 -15.60 0.91 12.50
N GLU A 141 -16.19 0.00 11.70
CA GLU A 141 -15.71 -0.30 10.35
C GLU A 141 -15.79 0.95 9.47
N PHE A 142 -14.67 1.32 8.86
CA PHE A 142 -14.61 2.42 7.92
C PHE A 142 -15.04 1.90 6.53
N GLU A 143 -16.27 2.20 6.11
CA GLU A 143 -16.72 2.03 4.72
C GLU A 143 -16.12 3.15 3.85
N GLY A 144 -14.88 2.96 3.39
CA GLY A 144 -14.28 3.80 2.37
C GLY A 144 -14.54 3.24 0.98
N ASN A 145 -15.30 3.95 0.14
CA ASN A 145 -15.45 3.62 -1.27
C ASN A 145 -14.43 4.42 -2.08
N TYR A 146 -13.42 3.75 -2.63
CA TYR A 146 -12.34 4.38 -3.40
C TYR A 146 -12.36 3.86 -4.84
N ASP A 147 -12.47 4.78 -5.80
CA ASP A 147 -12.47 4.51 -7.23
C ASP A 147 -11.05 4.12 -7.68
N GLU A 148 -10.87 2.89 -8.16
CA GLU A 148 -9.57 2.31 -8.52
C GLU A 148 -9.03 2.75 -9.89
N ASN A 149 -9.61 3.79 -10.51
CA ASN A 149 -9.25 4.24 -11.85
C ASN A 149 -8.26 5.42 -11.85
N VAL A 150 -7.06 5.20 -11.32
CA VAL A 150 -5.94 6.13 -11.51
C VAL A 150 -4.89 5.44 -12.38
N GLY A 151 -4.53 6.03 -13.51
CA GLY A 151 -3.49 5.48 -14.38
C GLY A 151 -2.14 5.52 -13.67
N ALA A 152 -1.48 4.36 -13.52
CA ALA A 152 -0.12 4.32 -13.01
C ALA A 152 0.85 5.09 -13.92
N GLU A 153 1.80 5.79 -13.31
CA GLU A 153 2.97 6.31 -13.99
C GLU A 153 3.85 5.14 -14.47
N ASP A 154 4.35 5.23 -15.70
CA ASP A 154 5.30 4.27 -16.24
C ASP A 154 6.69 4.56 -15.65
N PHE A 155 7.15 3.67 -14.77
CA PHE A 155 8.54 3.62 -14.33
C PHE A 155 9.25 2.53 -15.13
N ASP A 156 10.49 2.78 -15.55
CA ASP A 156 11.32 1.76 -16.18
C ASP A 156 11.58 0.64 -15.16
N ASP A 157 10.93 -0.51 -15.35
CA ASP A 157 11.30 -1.76 -14.68
C ASP A 157 12.52 -2.32 -15.42
N ASP A 158 13.62 -2.56 -14.69
CA ASP A 158 14.82 -3.19 -15.25
C ASP A 158 14.54 -4.61 -15.78
N ASN A 159 13.42 -5.25 -15.39
CA ASN A 159 13.04 -6.56 -15.91
C ASN A 159 11.52 -6.87 -15.91
N PRO A 160 10.73 -6.25 -16.80
CA PRO A 160 9.27 -6.37 -16.83
C PRO A 160 8.76 -7.80 -17.06
N ASN A 161 9.57 -8.64 -17.72
CA ASN A 161 9.22 -10.03 -17.98
C ASN A 161 9.11 -10.86 -16.69
N VAL A 162 9.97 -10.60 -15.69
CA VAL A 162 9.94 -11.33 -14.42
C VAL A 162 8.69 -10.97 -13.61
N ALA A 163 8.34 -9.70 -13.55
CA ALA A 163 7.16 -9.23 -12.83
C ALA A 163 5.87 -9.80 -13.44
N VAL A 164 5.75 -9.76 -14.77
CA VAL A 164 4.60 -10.33 -15.50
C VAL A 164 4.49 -11.83 -15.25
N GLN A 165 5.60 -12.57 -15.32
CA GLN A 165 5.61 -14.00 -15.09
C GLN A 165 5.21 -14.35 -13.65
N LYS A 166 5.73 -13.61 -12.66
CA LYS A 166 5.37 -13.80 -11.24
C LYS A 166 3.86 -13.60 -11.04
N ARG A 167 3.30 -12.51 -11.58
CA ARG A 167 1.85 -12.27 -11.50
C ARG A 167 1.04 -13.39 -12.16
N ARG A 168 1.43 -13.84 -13.35
CA ARG A 168 0.76 -14.96 -14.05
C ARG A 168 0.83 -16.26 -13.25
N ASN A 169 1.96 -16.55 -12.59
CA ASN A 169 2.08 -17.71 -11.71
C ASN A 169 1.11 -17.62 -10.51
N ILE A 170 1.00 -16.45 -9.89
CA ILE A 170 0.05 -16.22 -8.79
C ILE A 170 -1.39 -16.42 -9.27
N VAL A 171 -1.75 -15.87 -10.44
CA VAL A 171 -3.08 -16.11 -11.06
C VAL A 171 -3.35 -17.61 -11.17
N ASN A 172 -2.40 -18.39 -11.70
CA ASN A 172 -2.59 -19.84 -11.84
C ASN A 172 -2.78 -20.54 -10.48
N ILE A 173 -2.01 -20.17 -9.46
CA ILE A 173 -2.13 -20.75 -8.11
C ILE A 173 -3.49 -20.44 -7.48
N LEU A 174 -4.02 -19.23 -7.66
CA LEU A 174 -5.31 -18.81 -7.09
C LEU A 174 -6.54 -19.43 -7.76
N ASN A 175 -6.36 -20.08 -8.92
CA ASN A 175 -7.44 -20.68 -9.71
C ASN A 175 -7.36 -22.22 -9.80
N ASN A 176 -6.39 -22.84 -9.12
CA ASN A 176 -6.32 -24.29 -8.90
C ASN A 176 -6.97 -24.66 -7.56
#